data_AF-A0A395LW25-F1
#
_entry.id   AF-A0A395LW25-F1
#
_cell.length_a   1.000
_cell.length_b   1.000
_cell.length_c   1.000
_cell.angle_alpha   90.00
_cell.angle_beta   90.00
_cell.angle_gamma   90.00
#
_symmetry.space_group_name_H-M   'P 1'
#
loop_
_entity.id
_entity.type
_entity.pdbx_description
1 polymer ?
#
loop_
_entity_poly.entity_id
_entity_poly.type
_entity_poly.pdbx_seq_one_letter_code
_entity_poly.pdbx_strand_id
1 'polypeptide(L)'
;MLKFLSDEALQNPDYIIVQPSPIQGLGIFTQKVCQPDEIIMVITGEVLDSEECLRRENEENNVYIFYLDEHRYLDTSQSGKIRYINHHCEPNCYVIERDSDSLYLVAARQIAAGEEITIDYGFEEIYALCQAHNPLCAAHRNACPVLQARKDTSLNSEMRSE
;
A
#
# COMPACT_ATOMS: atom_id res chain seq x y z
N MET A 1 17.16 12.56 -19.75
CA MET A 1 18.05 12.52 -18.57
C MET A 1 17.17 12.23 -17.37
N LEU A 2 17.03 10.95 -16.99
CA LEU A 2 16.32 10.56 -15.77
C LEU A 2 17.13 11.15 -14.60
N LYS A 3 16.55 12.12 -13.89
CA LYS A 3 17.11 12.56 -12.61
C LYS A 3 16.87 11.41 -11.64
N PHE A 4 17.93 10.67 -11.33
CA PHE A 4 17.90 9.73 -10.20
C PHE A 4 17.68 10.57 -8.94
N LEU A 5 16.48 10.48 -8.36
CA LEU A 5 16.23 10.95 -7.00
C LEU A 5 17.06 10.09 -6.05
N SER A 6 17.57 10.66 -4.95
CA SER A 6 18.25 9.86 -3.94
C SER A 6 17.26 8.88 -3.30
N ASP A 7 17.77 7.74 -2.80
CA ASP A 7 16.95 6.72 -2.17
C ASP A 7 16.13 7.29 -0.99
N GLU A 8 16.72 8.20 -0.22
CA GLU A 8 16.07 8.93 0.87
C GLU A 8 14.88 9.77 0.37
N ALA A 9 15.01 10.40 -0.81
CA ALA A 9 13.93 11.18 -1.41
C ALA A 9 12.80 10.30 -1.96
N LEU A 10 13.08 9.02 -2.26
CA LEU A 10 12.09 8.05 -2.73
C LEU A 10 11.44 7.27 -1.58
N GLN A 11 12.06 7.16 -0.40
CA GLN A 11 11.40 6.54 0.77
C GLN A 11 10.22 7.37 1.28
N ASN A 12 10.34 8.71 1.22
CA ASN A 12 9.29 9.61 1.67
C ASN A 12 9.15 10.86 0.80
N PRO A 13 8.81 10.73 -0.49
CA PRO A 13 8.70 11.86 -1.41
C PRO A 13 7.68 12.89 -0.94
N ASP A 14 8.04 14.17 -1.01
CA ASP A 14 7.19 15.30 -0.61
C ASP A 14 5.88 15.39 -1.43
N TYR A 15 5.92 14.92 -2.67
CA TYR A 15 4.74 14.89 -3.53
C TYR A 15 3.79 13.75 -3.20
N ILE A 16 4.15 12.80 -2.33
CA ILE A 16 3.21 11.82 -1.80
C ILE A 16 2.68 12.31 -0.46
N ILE A 17 1.36 12.32 -0.28
CA ILE A 17 0.70 12.79 0.93
C ILE A 17 -0.29 11.75 1.44
N VAL A 18 -0.57 11.80 2.74
CA VAL A 18 -1.57 10.94 3.39
C VAL A 18 -2.83 11.76 3.59
N GLN A 19 -3.97 11.24 3.14
CA GLN A 19 -5.28 11.89 3.26
C GLN A 19 -6.38 10.87 3.54
N PRO A 20 -7.57 11.30 4.02
CA PRO A 20 -8.73 10.43 4.11
C PRO A 20 -9.00 9.74 2.77
N SER A 21 -8.97 8.41 2.80
CA SER A 21 -9.18 7.61 1.61
C SER A 21 -10.67 7.39 1.38
N PRO A 22 -11.15 7.56 0.15
CA PRO A 22 -12.47 7.07 -0.22
C PRO A 22 -12.59 5.54 -0.21
N ILE A 23 -11.48 4.80 -0.22
CA ILE A 23 -11.44 3.34 -0.14
C ILE A 23 -11.54 2.95 1.34
N GLN A 24 -10.48 3.17 2.11
CA GLN A 24 -10.43 2.79 3.52
C GLN A 24 -9.54 3.72 4.34
N GLY A 25 -10.07 4.26 5.43
CA GLY A 25 -9.30 5.01 6.43
C GLY A 25 -8.48 6.14 5.82
N LEU A 26 -7.16 5.95 5.79
CA LEU A 26 -6.21 6.85 5.14
C LEU A 26 -5.62 6.16 3.90
N GLY A 27 -5.25 6.97 2.92
CA GLY A 27 -4.61 6.54 1.68
C GLY A 27 -3.40 7.41 1.36
N ILE A 28 -2.53 6.93 0.48
CA ILE A 28 -1.48 7.76 -0.13
C ILE A 28 -1.92 8.33 -1.47
N PHE A 29 -1.64 9.61 -1.69
CA PHE A 29 -2.04 10.35 -2.88
C PHE A 29 -0.83 11.07 -3.47
N THR A 30 -0.77 11.20 -4.80
CA THR A 30 0.27 11.99 -5.46
C THR A 30 -0.17 13.43 -5.68
N GLN A 31 0.73 14.40 -5.48
CA GLN A 31 0.52 15.82 -5.78
C GLN A 31 1.02 16.22 -7.18
N LYS A 32 1.58 15.27 -7.93
CA LYS A 32 2.00 15.46 -9.32
C LYS A 32 1.48 14.36 -10.23
N VAL A 33 1.55 14.58 -11.53
CA VAL A 33 1.34 13.51 -12.51
C VAL A 33 2.52 12.54 -12.41
N CYS A 34 2.23 11.24 -12.25
CA CYS A 34 3.21 10.16 -12.39
C CYS A 34 3.05 9.52 -13.77
N GLN A 35 4.16 9.23 -14.45
CA GLN A 35 4.17 8.57 -15.75
C GLN A 35 4.17 7.04 -15.59
N PRO A 36 3.70 6.28 -16.59
CA PRO A 36 3.91 4.83 -16.60
C PRO A 36 5.39 4.47 -16.38
N ASP A 37 5.63 3.39 -15.63
CA ASP A 37 6.96 2.87 -15.27
C ASP A 37 7.81 3.82 -14.41
N GLU A 38 7.22 4.91 -13.90
CA GLU A 38 7.88 5.79 -12.94
C GLU A 38 7.96 5.13 -11.56
N ILE A 39 9.17 5.11 -10.99
CA ILE A 39 9.38 4.75 -9.58
C ILE A 39 8.82 5.86 -8.70
N ILE A 40 7.76 5.54 -7.96
CA ILE A 40 7.06 6.49 -7.09
C ILE A 40 7.72 6.54 -5.72
N MET A 41 7.98 5.37 -5.13
CA MET A 41 8.57 5.23 -3.80
C MET A 41 9.49 4.02 -3.71
N VAL A 42 10.46 4.08 -2.81
CA VAL A 42 11.15 2.89 -2.28
C VAL A 42 10.39 2.44 -1.03
N ILE A 43 10.05 1.15 -1.00
CA ILE A 43 9.42 0.51 0.15
C ILE A 43 10.55 -0.13 0.96
N THR A 44 10.76 0.39 2.16
CA THR A 44 11.68 -0.16 3.16
C THR A 44 10.92 -0.55 4.40
N GLY A 45 11.51 -1.45 5.19
CA GLY A 45 10.95 -1.96 6.43
C GLY A 45 11.93 -2.89 7.12
N GLU A 46 11.46 -3.58 8.15
CA GLU A 46 12.23 -4.66 8.79
C GLU A 46 12.08 -5.95 7.96
N VAL A 47 13.19 -6.59 7.60
CA VAL A 47 13.15 -7.87 6.90
C VAL A 47 12.86 -8.98 7.90
N LEU A 48 11.79 -9.73 7.67
CA LEU A 48 11.34 -10.85 8.49
C LEU A 48 11.52 -12.17 7.73
N ASP A 49 11.71 -13.25 8.48
CA ASP A 49 11.48 -14.61 7.97
C ASP A 49 10.00 -15.01 8.10
N SER A 50 9.68 -16.23 7.66
CA SER A 50 8.30 -16.75 7.67
C SER A 50 7.74 -16.97 9.08
N GLU A 51 8.57 -17.32 10.06
CA GLU A 51 8.11 -17.57 11.42
C GLU A 51 7.73 -16.25 12.09
N GLU A 52 8.58 -15.24 11.98
CA GLU A 52 8.33 -13.92 12.55
C GLU A 52 7.19 -13.19 11.83
N CYS A 53 7.07 -13.34 10.51
CA CYS A 53 5.91 -12.83 9.76
C CYS A 53 4.60 -13.41 10.33
N LEU A 54 4.52 -14.73 10.46
CA LEU A 54 3.33 -15.41 10.95
C LEU A 54 3.03 -15.05 12.41
N ARG A 55 4.07 -14.88 13.24
CA ARG A 55 3.91 -14.44 14.64
C ARG A 55 3.31 -13.04 14.72
N ARG A 56 3.84 -12.07 13.95
CA ARG A 56 3.31 -10.69 13.93
C ARG A 56 1.90 -10.61 13.37
N GLU A 57 1.58 -11.39 12.35
CA GLU A 57 0.22 -11.44 11.80
C GLU A 57 -0.79 -11.97 12.83
N ASN A 58 -0.47 -13.07 13.52
CA ASN A 58 -1.44 -13.74 14.41
C ASN A 58 -1.49 -13.18 15.83
N GLU A 59 -0.34 -12.83 16.41
CA GLU A 59 -0.26 -12.40 17.81
C GLU A 59 -0.41 -10.89 17.94
N GLU A 60 0.10 -10.13 16.97
CA GLU A 60 0.09 -8.66 17.01
C GLU A 60 -0.98 -8.04 16.11
N ASN A 61 -1.66 -8.85 15.29
CA ASN A 61 -2.57 -8.37 14.24
C ASN A 61 -1.88 -7.38 13.29
N ASN A 62 -0.58 -7.57 13.04
CA ASN A 62 0.16 -6.71 12.12
C ASN A 62 -0.27 -7.00 10.68
N VAL A 63 -0.64 -5.95 9.97
CA VAL A 63 -1.18 -6.03 8.62
C VAL A 63 -0.39 -5.21 7.59
N TYR A 64 0.81 -4.74 7.97
CA TYR A 64 1.66 -3.85 7.18
C TYR A 64 2.87 -4.58 6.56
N ILE A 65 2.72 -5.87 6.29
CA ILE A 65 3.81 -6.75 5.84
C ILE A 65 3.70 -7.00 4.33
N PHE A 66 4.79 -6.80 3.61
CA PHE A 66 4.93 -7.08 2.17
C PHE A 66 5.68 -8.39 1.96
N TYR A 67 5.33 -9.12 0.91
CA TYR A 67 6.22 -10.16 0.38
C TYR A 67 7.44 -9.51 -0.28
N LEU A 68 8.64 -9.95 0.11
CA LEU A 68 9.90 -9.47 -0.48
C LEU A 68 10.37 -10.46 -1.55
N ASP A 69 10.79 -11.65 -1.14
CA ASP A 69 11.20 -12.77 -1.99
C ASP A 69 11.25 -14.06 -1.15
N GLU A 70 11.72 -15.19 -1.70
CA GLU A 70 12.05 -16.47 -1.06
C GLU A 70 11.88 -16.57 0.49
N HIS A 71 10.63 -16.66 0.97
CA HIS A 71 10.29 -16.78 2.41
C HIS A 71 10.67 -15.59 3.30
N ARG A 72 11.01 -14.46 2.68
CA ARG A 72 11.32 -13.18 3.31
C ARG A 72 10.21 -12.18 3.09
N TYR A 73 9.97 -11.39 4.12
CA TYR A 73 8.89 -10.42 4.18
C TYR A 73 9.43 -9.09 4.67
N LEU A 74 8.72 -8.00 4.39
CA LEU A 74 9.12 -6.66 4.75
C LEU A 74 8.02 -6.00 5.59
N ASP A 75 8.27 -5.84 6.89
CA ASP A 75 7.36 -5.18 7.81
C ASP A 75 7.51 -3.67 7.72
N THR A 76 6.46 -3.01 7.24
CA THR A 76 6.41 -1.56 7.02
C THR A 76 5.58 -0.83 8.06
N SER A 77 5.21 -1.48 9.17
CA SER A 77 4.43 -0.88 10.27
C SER A 77 5.05 0.42 10.81
N GLN A 78 6.38 0.45 10.88
CA GLN A 78 7.15 1.61 11.32
C GLN A 78 7.59 2.54 10.17
N SER A 79 7.25 2.18 8.93
CA SER A 79 7.59 2.98 7.74
C SER A 79 6.61 4.13 7.57
N GLY A 80 7.09 5.24 6.98
CA GLY A 80 6.40 6.52 6.92
C GLY A 80 5.03 6.49 6.23
N LYS A 81 4.96 6.95 4.98
CA LYS A 81 3.66 7.05 4.26
C LYS A 81 3.19 5.72 3.69
N ILE A 82 4.12 4.82 3.37
CA ILE A 82 3.82 3.59 2.61
C ILE A 82 2.83 2.66 3.32
N ARG A 83 2.80 2.64 4.67
CA ARG A 83 1.84 1.85 5.45
C ARG A 83 0.37 2.20 5.20
N TYR A 84 0.10 3.36 4.61
CA TYR A 84 -1.24 3.83 4.24
C TYR A 84 -1.60 3.52 2.78
N ILE A 85 -0.78 2.79 2.04
CA ILE A 85 -1.18 2.35 0.71
C ILE A 85 -2.38 1.42 0.81
N ASN A 86 -3.33 1.58 -0.11
CA ASN A 86 -4.57 0.82 -0.13
C ASN A 86 -4.59 -0.20 -1.27
N HIS A 87 -5.47 -1.18 -1.12
CA HIS A 87 -5.77 -2.15 -2.17
C HIS A 87 -6.82 -1.60 -3.16
N HIS A 88 -6.62 -1.92 -4.44
CA HIS A 88 -7.68 -1.86 -5.45
C HIS A 88 -7.54 -3.03 -6.42
N CYS A 89 -8.65 -3.62 -6.86
CA CYS A 89 -8.63 -4.79 -7.78
C CYS A 89 -8.18 -4.41 -9.20
N GLU A 90 -8.36 -3.14 -9.57
CA GLU A 90 -7.76 -2.53 -10.76
C GLU A 90 -6.73 -1.48 -10.29
N PRO A 91 -5.57 -1.88 -9.77
CA PRO A 91 -4.63 -0.96 -9.15
C PRO A 91 -3.95 -0.07 -10.19
N ASN A 92 -3.46 1.08 -9.75
CA ASN A 92 -2.67 1.99 -10.60
C ASN A 92 -1.16 1.88 -10.38
N CYS A 93 -0.71 1.03 -9.44
CA CYS A 93 0.68 0.71 -9.18
C CYS A 93 0.91 -0.79 -9.01
N TYR A 94 2.16 -1.20 -9.17
CA TYR A 94 2.65 -2.53 -8.85
C TYR A 94 3.96 -2.44 -8.07
N VAL A 95 4.36 -3.54 -7.44
CA VAL A 95 5.57 -3.63 -6.61
C VAL A 95 6.56 -4.58 -7.27
N ILE A 96 7.84 -4.21 -7.29
CA ILE A 96 8.94 -5.06 -7.79
C ILE A 96 10.12 -5.02 -6.83
N GLU A 97 10.97 -6.04 -6.87
CA GLU A 97 12.23 -6.08 -6.14
C GLU A 97 13.14 -4.92 -6.56
N ARG A 98 13.76 -4.26 -5.59
CA ARG A 98 14.79 -3.24 -5.80
C ARG A 98 16.18 -3.82 -5.53
N ASP A 99 16.35 -4.35 -4.33
CA ASP A 99 17.55 -5.00 -3.82
C ASP A 99 17.15 -5.99 -2.71
N SER A 100 18.13 -6.50 -1.96
CA SER A 100 17.95 -7.61 -1.02
C SER A 100 17.04 -7.31 0.18
N ASP A 101 16.73 -6.06 0.46
CA ASP A 101 15.97 -5.62 1.64
C ASP A 101 14.95 -4.50 1.33
N SER A 102 14.67 -4.22 0.06
CA SER A 102 13.71 -3.19 -0.33
C SER A 102 13.01 -3.48 -1.66
N LEU A 103 11.86 -2.82 -1.85
CA LEU A 103 11.04 -2.91 -3.05
C LEU A 103 10.86 -1.54 -3.70
N TYR A 104 10.52 -1.51 -4.98
CA TYR A 104 10.02 -0.32 -5.66
C TYR A 104 8.50 -0.37 -5.78
N LEU A 105 7.85 0.76 -5.49
CA LEU A 105 6.48 1.05 -5.91
C LEU A 105 6.51 1.76 -7.26
N VAL A 106 5.92 1.15 -8.30
CA VAL A 106 6.02 1.62 -9.69
C VAL A 106 4.64 1.89 -10.26
N ALA A 107 4.51 3.00 -11.00
CA ALA A 107 3.28 3.37 -11.68
C ALA A 107 2.96 2.39 -12.83
N ALA A 108 1.77 1.75 -12.78
CA ALA A 108 1.28 0.85 -13.84
C ALA A 108 0.76 1.61 -15.06
N ARG A 109 0.33 2.85 -14.85
CA ARG A 109 -0.20 3.78 -15.86
C ARG A 109 0.09 5.21 -15.46
N GLN A 110 -0.32 6.17 -16.29
CA GLN A 110 -0.33 7.56 -15.87
C GLN A 110 -1.29 7.74 -14.68
N ILE A 111 -0.83 8.42 -13.64
CA ILE A 111 -1.59 8.75 -12.41
C ILE A 111 -1.73 10.26 -12.33
N ALA A 112 -2.95 10.76 -12.17
CA ALA A 112 -3.18 12.20 -12.09
C ALA A 112 -2.77 12.78 -10.73
N ALA A 113 -2.43 14.07 -10.70
CA ALA A 113 -2.29 14.78 -9.42
C ALA A 113 -3.63 14.77 -8.66
N GLY A 114 -3.57 14.44 -7.37
CA GLY A 114 -4.72 14.24 -6.49
C GLY A 114 -5.32 12.84 -6.53
N GLU A 115 -4.78 11.92 -7.33
CA GLU A 115 -5.26 10.53 -7.40
C GLU A 115 -4.63 9.68 -6.28
N GLU A 116 -5.43 8.77 -5.72
CA GLU A 116 -4.97 7.79 -4.72
C GLU A 116 -4.12 6.71 -5.39
N ILE A 117 -2.99 6.38 -4.78
CA ILE A 117 -2.11 5.29 -5.22
C ILE A 117 -2.52 3.99 -4.55
N THR A 118 -2.70 2.95 -5.36
CA THR A 118 -3.21 1.65 -4.93
C THR A 118 -2.43 0.50 -5.57
N ILE A 119 -2.38 -0.64 -4.87
CA ILE A 119 -1.74 -1.87 -5.34
C ILE A 119 -2.71 -3.05 -5.24
N ASP A 120 -2.38 -4.15 -5.90
CA ASP A 120 -2.97 -5.43 -5.57
C ASP A 120 -2.28 -6.03 -4.35
N TYR A 121 -3.03 -6.45 -3.33
CA TYR A 121 -2.44 -7.11 -2.16
C TYR A 121 -2.19 -8.60 -2.38
N GLY A 122 -2.78 -9.22 -3.41
CA GLY A 122 -2.49 -10.62 -3.76
C GLY A 122 -3.08 -11.68 -2.83
N PHE A 123 -3.98 -11.34 -1.90
CA PHE A 123 -4.60 -12.34 -1.01
C PHE A 123 -5.77 -13.06 -1.67
N GLU A 124 -5.75 -14.39 -1.64
CA GLU A 124 -6.87 -15.23 -2.10
C GLU A 124 -8.19 -14.89 -1.42
N GLU A 125 -8.17 -14.49 -0.15
CA GLU A 125 -9.34 -14.06 0.62
C GLU A 125 -9.95 -12.76 0.08
N ILE A 126 -9.11 -11.83 -0.39
CA ILE A 126 -9.56 -10.60 -1.07
C ILE A 126 -10.27 -10.98 -2.36
N TYR A 127 -9.69 -11.90 -3.13
CA TYR A 127 -10.31 -12.37 -4.36
C TYR A 127 -11.57 -13.19 -4.10
N ALA A 128 -11.65 -14.03 -3.05
CA ALA A 128 -12.83 -14.81 -2.72
C ALA A 128 -14.02 -13.91 -2.32
N LEU A 129 -13.75 -12.82 -1.60
CA LEU A 129 -14.75 -11.79 -1.29
C LEU A 129 -15.10 -10.92 -2.51
N CYS A 130 -14.20 -10.84 -3.50
CA CYS A 130 -14.40 -10.12 -4.76
C CYS A 130 -15.07 -10.98 -5.87
N GLN A 131 -14.91 -12.31 -5.84
CA GLN A 131 -15.32 -13.29 -6.86
C GLN A 131 -16.83 -13.44 -7.02
N ALA A 132 -17.64 -12.76 -6.20
CA ALA A 132 -19.06 -12.58 -6.46
C ALA A 132 -19.36 -11.73 -7.72
N HIS A 133 -18.34 -11.30 -8.50
CA HIS A 133 -18.45 -10.43 -9.67
C HIS A 133 -19.47 -9.32 -9.45
N ASN A 134 -19.30 -8.58 -8.36
CA ASN A 134 -20.16 -7.44 -8.14
C ASN A 134 -19.70 -6.34 -9.11
N PRO A 135 -20.50 -5.94 -10.12
CA PRO A 135 -20.15 -4.86 -11.06
C PRO A 135 -19.91 -3.50 -10.37
N LEU A 136 -20.06 -3.45 -9.04
CA LEU A 136 -19.86 -2.29 -8.19
C LEU A 136 -18.40 -2.05 -7.77
N CYS A 137 -17.41 -2.89 -8.11
CA CYS A 137 -16.00 -2.60 -7.83
C CYS A 137 -15.51 -1.34 -8.57
N ALA A 138 -15.94 -1.15 -9.82
CA ALA A 138 -15.69 0.09 -10.58
C ALA A 138 -16.48 1.31 -10.08
N ALA A 139 -17.49 1.12 -9.21
CA ALA A 139 -18.51 2.14 -8.93
C ALA A 139 -18.62 2.59 -7.46
N HIS A 140 -18.06 1.89 -6.48
CA HIS A 140 -18.22 2.29 -5.07
C HIS A 140 -16.94 2.24 -4.25
N ARG A 141 -16.40 3.44 -4.05
CA ARG A 141 -15.46 3.84 -3.02
C ARG A 141 -15.73 3.22 -1.61
N ASN A 142 -16.99 3.09 -1.17
CA ASN A 142 -17.31 2.76 0.24
C ASN A 142 -17.91 1.36 0.53
N ALA A 143 -17.91 0.41 -0.42
CA ALA A 143 -18.71 -0.83 -0.28
C ALA A 143 -17.94 -2.15 -0.49
N CYS A 144 -16.61 -2.13 -0.54
CA CYS A 144 -15.84 -3.36 -0.67
C CYS A 144 -15.88 -4.16 0.65
N PRO A 145 -16.37 -5.42 0.67
CA PRO A 145 -16.47 -6.24 1.89
C PRO A 145 -15.12 -6.51 2.57
N VAL A 146 -14.03 -6.49 1.79
CA VAL A 146 -12.65 -6.58 2.27
C VAL A 146 -12.31 -5.45 3.25
N LEU A 147 -12.85 -4.25 3.00
CA LEU A 147 -12.59 -3.05 3.81
C LEU A 147 -13.37 -3.03 5.13
N GLN A 148 -14.38 -3.89 5.28
CA GLN A 148 -15.15 -4.00 6.53
C GLN A 148 -14.57 -5.07 7.48
N ALA A 149 -13.73 -5.98 6.99
CA ALA A 149 -13.14 -7.05 7.79
C ALA A 149 -11.96 -6.58 8.67
N ARG A 150 -11.36 -5.42 8.38
CA ARG A 150 -10.31 -4.79 9.23
C ARG A 150 -10.83 -3.62 10.08
N LYS A 151 -12.12 -3.65 10.47
CA LYS A 151 -12.77 -2.58 11.24
C LYS A 151 -12.36 -2.46 12.71
N ASP A 152 -11.46 -3.29 13.22
CA ASP A 152 -10.99 -3.18 14.61
C ASP A 152 -9.47 -3.29 14.68
N THR A 153 -8.78 -2.14 14.62
CA THR A 153 -7.60 -1.86 15.47
C THR A 153 -7.18 -0.38 15.34
N SER A 154 -7.46 0.36 16.42
CA SER A 154 -6.70 1.50 17.00
C SER A 154 -6.48 2.85 16.30
N LEU A 155 -6.71 3.08 15.00
CA LEU A 155 -6.31 4.38 14.39
C LEU A 155 -7.36 5.49 14.34
N ASN A 156 -8.63 5.23 14.68
CA ASN A 156 -9.67 6.28 14.69
C ASN A 156 -9.69 7.15 15.96
N SER A 157 -8.89 6.84 16.98
CA SER A 157 -8.88 7.58 18.26
C SER A 157 -7.91 8.78 18.28
N GLU A 158 -6.87 8.82 17.46
CA GLU A 158 -5.83 9.85 17.56
C GLU A 158 -6.15 11.15 16.78
N MET A 159 -7.14 11.15 15.89
CA MET A 159 -7.55 12.34 15.11
C MET A 159 -8.75 13.11 15.70
N ARG A 160 -9.18 12.81 16.93
CA ARG A 160 -10.25 13.56 17.63
C ARG A 160 -9.73 14.56 18.68
N SER A 161 -8.42 14.76 18.75
CA SER A 161 -7.79 15.68 19.69
C SER A 161 -6.82 16.62 18.98
N GLU A 162 -7.33 17.44 18.07
CA GLU A 162 -6.80 18.78 17.75
C GLU A 162 -7.97 19.74 17.55
#